data_AF-A0A1W2F1V6-F1
#
_entry.id   AF-A0A1W2F1V6-F1
#
_cell.length_a   1.000
_cell.length_b   1.000
_cell.length_c   1.000
_cell.angle_alpha   90.00
_cell.angle_beta   90.00
_cell.angle_gamma   90.00
#
_symmetry.space_group_name_H-M   'P 1'
#
loop_
_entity.id
_entity.type
_entity.pdbx_description
1 polymer ?
#
loop_
_entity_poly.entity_id
_entity_poly.type
_entity_poly.pdbx_seq_one_letter_code
_entity_poly.pdbx_strand_id
1 'polypeptide(L)'
;CEYNIFAYCLMDNHIHLVIKEGKDPLEKLMKRIGVSYVYWYNWKYKRSGHLFQDRYKSEVIEDDRYLLEVIRYIHQNPLQAEMITSLGEYRWSSYAEYTWQHSNIVDTNFILEMFSRNNETARELFIEYMGRMSDCEKEFNLERTKRLTDEEAKEIIKNAIGNLATTQLQSMAKDKRDDLLRKLKAIEGLSIRQIARITGLNFNVVAKA
;
A
#
# COMPACT_ATOMS: atom_id res chain seq x y z
N CYS A 1 20.59 12.13 13.17
CA CYS A 1 19.88 11.90 11.91
C CYS A 1 18.86 13.01 11.77
N GLU A 2 19.02 13.85 10.75
CA GLU A 2 18.08 14.92 10.45
C GLU A 2 17.10 14.33 9.43
N TYR A 3 15.88 14.04 9.87
CA TYR A 3 14.76 13.68 9.00
C TYR A 3 13.55 14.44 9.50
N ASN A 4 12.72 14.94 8.57
CA ASN A 4 11.43 15.53 8.93
C ASN A 4 10.34 14.53 8.52
N ILE A 5 9.46 14.22 9.45
CA ILE A 5 8.27 13.42 9.17
C ILE A 5 7.13 14.42 9.00
N PHE A 6 6.41 14.37 7.88
CA PHE A 6 5.26 15.22 7.65
C PHE A 6 3.95 14.50 7.94
N ALA A 7 3.89 13.19 7.73
CA ALA A 7 2.72 12.42 8.11
C ALA A 7 3.09 10.97 8.44
N TYR A 8 2.29 10.36 9.30
CA TYR A 8 2.23 8.93 9.52
C TYR A 8 0.79 8.45 9.73
N CYS A 9 0.58 7.17 9.41
CA CYS A 9 -0.57 6.37 9.87
C CYS A 9 -0.11 4.93 10.10
N LEU A 10 -0.33 4.41 11.31
CA LEU A 10 -0.03 3.03 11.66
C LEU A 10 -1.33 2.23 11.59
N MET A 11 -1.45 1.39 10.57
CA MET A 11 -2.55 0.44 10.42
C MET A 11 -2.26 -0.83 11.23
N ASP A 12 -3.24 -1.74 11.29
CA ASP A 12 -3.10 -3.01 11.98
C ASP A 12 -2.07 -3.96 11.32
N ASN A 13 -1.90 -3.84 10.01
CA ASN A 13 -1.07 -4.73 9.18
C ASN A 13 0.04 -4.02 8.38
N HIS A 14 0.07 -2.69 8.30
CA HIS A 14 1.12 -1.91 7.64
C HIS A 14 1.24 -0.49 8.20
N ILE A 15 2.23 0.27 7.71
CA ILE A 15 2.46 1.67 8.10
C ILE A 15 2.62 2.53 6.85
N HIS A 16 2.14 3.76 6.91
CA HIS A 16 2.38 4.80 5.91
C HIS A 16 3.15 5.96 6.54
N LEU A 17 4.13 6.51 5.81
CA LEU A 17 5.01 7.59 6.26
C LEU A 17 5.27 8.57 5.11
N VAL A 18 5.27 9.87 5.40
CA VAL A 18 5.82 10.92 4.54
C VAL A 18 7.05 11.48 5.22
N ILE A 19 8.20 11.33 4.57
CA ILE A 19 9.50 11.68 5.14
C ILE A 19 10.25 12.54 4.14
N LYS A 20 10.81 13.65 4.64
CA LYS A 20 11.87 14.37 3.96
C LYS A 20 13.22 13.83 4.41
N GLU A 21 13.96 13.27 3.47
CA GLU A 21 15.34 12.86 3.67
C GLU A 21 16.22 14.07 4.03
N GLY A 22 17.12 13.89 5.00
CA GLY A 22 18.18 14.85 5.28
C GLY A 22 19.53 14.34 4.79
N LYS A 23 20.51 14.26 5.69
CA LYS A 23 21.89 13.85 5.32
C LYS A 23 22.05 12.34 5.12
N ASP A 24 21.24 11.55 5.81
CA ASP A 24 21.27 10.10 5.70
C ASP A 24 20.19 9.66 4.70
N PRO A 25 20.46 8.62 3.89
CA PRO A 25 19.50 8.14 2.91
C PRO A 25 18.38 7.31 3.57
N LEU A 26 17.20 7.28 2.96
CA LEU A 26 15.99 6.67 3.52
C LEU A 26 16.17 5.20 3.92
N GLU A 27 16.96 4.41 3.20
CA GLU A 27 17.17 2.99 3.54
C GLU A 27 17.82 2.81 4.91
N LYS A 28 18.66 3.76 5.36
CA LYS A 28 19.26 3.71 6.70
C LYS A 28 18.21 3.99 7.78
N LEU A 29 17.31 4.95 7.54
CA LEU A 29 16.21 5.24 8.45
C LEU A 29 15.28 4.03 8.58
N MET A 30 14.80 3.53 7.45
CA MET A 30 13.87 2.40 7.42
C MET A 30 14.49 1.13 8.02
N LYS A 31 15.79 0.88 7.78
CA LYS A 31 16.51 -0.21 8.44
C LYS A 31 16.54 -0.05 9.96
N ARG A 32 16.80 1.15 10.48
CA ARG A 32 16.84 1.39 11.93
C ARG A 32 15.48 1.22 12.58
N ILE A 33 14.43 1.77 11.96
CA ILE A 33 13.04 1.60 12.42
C ILE A 33 12.68 0.10 12.44
N GLY A 34 12.90 -0.58 11.31
CA GLY A 34 12.53 -1.98 11.15
C GLY A 34 13.25 -2.90 12.13
N VAL A 35 14.58 -2.77 12.24
CA VAL A 35 15.38 -3.61 13.15
C VAL A 35 15.02 -3.36 14.61
N SER A 36 14.90 -2.08 15.02
CA SER A 36 14.58 -1.75 16.41
C SER A 36 13.20 -2.27 16.81
N TYR A 37 12.21 -2.13 15.92
CA TYR A 37 10.85 -2.63 16.17
C TYR A 37 10.80 -4.15 16.21
N VAL A 38 11.43 -4.84 15.24
CA VAL A 38 11.50 -6.32 15.23
C VAL A 38 12.15 -6.83 16.51
N TYR A 39 13.26 -6.23 16.94
CA TYR A 39 13.96 -6.61 18.17
C TYR A 39 13.05 -6.47 19.40
N TRP A 40 12.44 -5.29 19.56
CA TRP A 40 11.50 -5.03 20.66
C TRP A 40 10.29 -5.98 20.64
N TYR A 41 9.68 -6.18 19.48
CA TYR A 41 8.50 -7.02 19.32
C TYR A 41 8.80 -8.48 19.66
N ASN A 42 9.90 -9.02 19.11
CA ASN A 42 10.34 -10.38 19.39
C ASN A 42 10.65 -10.58 20.87
N TRP A 43 11.33 -9.62 21.50
CA TRP A 43 11.59 -9.65 22.94
C TRP A 43 10.29 -9.62 23.76
N LYS A 44 9.39 -8.67 23.49
CA LYS A 44 8.13 -8.48 24.22
C LYS A 44 7.20 -9.69 24.13
N TYR A 45 7.09 -10.27 22.94
CA TYR A 45 6.17 -11.39 22.67
C TYR A 45 6.85 -12.76 22.68
N LYS A 46 8.12 -12.83 23.11
CA LYS A 46 8.92 -14.07 23.16
C LYS A 46 8.93 -14.83 21.83
N ARG A 47 9.03 -14.08 20.72
CA ARG A 47 9.11 -14.60 19.35
C ARG A 47 10.54 -14.51 18.83
N SER A 48 10.79 -15.18 17.71
CA SER A 48 12.05 -15.10 16.96
C SER A 48 11.77 -15.10 15.46
N GLY A 49 12.69 -14.54 14.68
CA GLY A 49 12.61 -14.50 13.22
C GLY A 49 12.05 -13.18 12.68
N HIS A 50 11.64 -13.21 11.40
CA HIS A 50 11.15 -12.05 10.67
C HIS A 50 9.75 -11.63 11.16
N LEU A 51 9.52 -10.30 11.20
CA LEU A 51 8.22 -9.71 11.53
C LEU A 51 7.56 -9.08 10.30
N PHE A 52 8.30 -8.28 9.54
CA PHE A 52 7.80 -7.67 8.31
C PHE A 52 7.82 -8.68 7.16
N GLN A 53 6.76 -8.64 6.34
CA GLN A 53 6.56 -9.57 5.23
C GLN A 53 7.51 -9.30 4.05
N ASP A 54 7.79 -8.03 3.77
CA ASP A 54 8.66 -7.59 2.67
C ASP A 54 9.42 -6.31 3.05
N ARG A 55 10.26 -5.82 2.14
CA ARG A 55 10.91 -4.51 2.23
C ARG A 55 9.89 -3.38 2.12
N TYR A 56 10.26 -2.20 2.61
CA TYR A 56 9.45 -1.01 2.41
C TYR A 56 9.37 -0.65 0.91
N LYS A 57 8.26 -0.03 0.53
CA LYS A 57 8.11 0.65 -0.77
C LYS A 57 8.24 2.15 -0.55
N SER A 58 8.75 2.84 -1.57
CA SER A 58 8.94 4.29 -1.54
C SER A 58 8.71 4.87 -2.92
N GLU A 59 8.09 6.04 -2.95
CA GLU A 59 7.85 6.85 -4.15
C GLU A 59 8.24 8.29 -3.84
N VAL A 60 8.84 8.97 -4.81
CA VAL A 60 9.30 10.36 -4.63
C VAL A 60 8.10 11.29 -4.84
N ILE A 61 7.96 12.26 -3.94
CA ILE A 61 6.97 13.33 -4.05
C ILE A 61 7.69 14.53 -4.68
N GLU A 62 7.31 14.89 -5.90
CA GLU A 62 8.02 15.91 -6.69
C GLU A 62 7.37 17.30 -6.63
N ASP A 63 6.10 17.40 -6.21
CA ASP A 63 5.39 18.67 -6.12
C ASP A 63 4.51 18.81 -4.87
N ASP A 64 4.24 20.07 -4.54
CA ASP A 64 3.50 20.49 -3.34
C ASP A 64 2.03 20.04 -3.34
N ARG A 65 1.39 19.98 -4.52
CA ARG A 65 0.00 19.54 -4.60
C ARG A 65 -0.08 18.05 -4.31
N TYR A 66 0.79 17.27 -4.95
CA TYR A 66 0.90 15.83 -4.72
C TYR A 66 1.23 15.54 -3.25
N LEU A 67 2.13 16.31 -2.62
CA LEU A 67 2.42 16.19 -1.19
C LEU A 67 1.16 16.28 -0.31
N LEU A 68 0.33 17.30 -0.51
CA LEU A 68 -0.91 17.47 0.26
C LEU A 68 -1.88 16.31 0.02
N GLU A 69 -1.96 15.84 -1.23
CA GLU A 69 -2.80 14.70 -1.61
C GLU A 69 -2.34 13.39 -0.94
N VAL A 70 -1.02 13.15 -0.85
CA VAL A 70 -0.42 12.02 -0.12
C VAL A 70 -0.77 12.08 1.36
N ILE A 71 -0.59 13.24 1.99
CA ILE A 71 -0.88 13.41 3.42
C ILE A 71 -2.35 13.12 3.70
N ARG A 72 -3.26 13.62 2.86
CA ARG A 72 -4.69 13.33 2.97
C ARG A 72 -4.98 11.86 2.80
N TYR A 73 -4.40 11.20 1.79
CA TYR A 73 -4.53 9.77 1.60
C TYR A 73 -4.11 8.98 2.86
N ILE A 74 -2.97 9.34 3.45
CA ILE A 74 -2.44 8.68 4.66
C ILE A 74 -3.36 8.87 5.87
N HIS A 75 -3.86 10.10 6.10
CA HIS A 75 -4.79 10.38 7.20
C HIS A 75 -6.15 9.73 6.98
N GLN A 76 -6.63 9.63 5.74
CA GLN A 76 -7.90 8.98 5.39
C GLN A 76 -7.82 7.46 5.32
N ASN A 77 -6.64 6.83 5.39
CA ASN A 77 -6.49 5.39 5.27
C ASN A 77 -7.37 4.58 6.27
N PRO A 78 -7.47 4.97 7.56
CA PRO A 78 -8.36 4.31 8.51
C PRO A 78 -9.86 4.50 8.20
N LEU A 79 -10.23 5.63 7.59
CA LEU A 79 -11.61 5.90 7.14
C LEU A 79 -11.96 4.99 5.94
N GLN A 80 -11.05 4.88 4.96
CA GLN A 80 -11.22 4.01 3.80
C GLN A 80 -11.20 2.52 4.17
N ALA A 81 -10.51 2.17 5.25
CA ALA A 81 -10.53 0.83 5.82
C ALA A 81 -11.75 0.57 6.73
N GLU A 82 -12.70 1.51 6.80
CA GLU A 82 -13.93 1.43 7.62
C GLU A 82 -13.65 1.20 9.12
N MET A 83 -12.46 1.59 9.60
CA MET A 83 -12.05 1.43 11.01
C MET A 83 -12.60 2.53 11.92
N ILE A 84 -12.95 3.67 11.34
CA ILE A 84 -13.44 4.89 12.00
C ILE A 84 -14.49 5.56 11.11
N THR A 85 -15.30 6.45 11.68
CA THR A 85 -16.25 7.28 10.92
C THR A 85 -15.81 8.74 10.81
N SER A 86 -14.83 9.16 11.62
CA SER A 86 -14.25 10.49 11.62
C SER A 86 -12.74 10.46 11.82
N LEU A 87 -11.99 11.27 11.07
CA LEU A 87 -10.52 11.31 11.08
C LEU A 87 -9.93 11.54 12.50
N GLY A 88 -10.64 12.28 13.34
CA GLY A 88 -10.21 12.58 14.71
C GLY A 88 -10.22 11.37 15.67
N GLU A 89 -10.86 10.27 15.29
CA GLU A 89 -11.00 9.07 16.14
C GLU A 89 -9.74 8.19 16.11
N TYR A 90 -8.93 8.29 15.05
CA TYR A 90 -7.79 7.39 14.85
C TYR A 90 -6.49 7.93 15.45
N ARG A 91 -6.26 7.57 16.71
CA ARG A 91 -5.07 7.99 17.48
C ARG A 91 -3.72 7.56 16.92
N TRP A 92 -3.69 6.56 16.03
CA TRP A 92 -2.46 6.01 15.45
C TRP A 92 -2.09 6.68 14.11
N SER A 93 -2.66 7.86 13.85
CA SER A 93 -2.26 8.74 12.77
C SER A 93 -1.75 10.07 13.30
N SER A 94 -1.00 10.77 12.46
CA SER A 94 -0.54 12.13 12.69
C SER A 94 -1.63 13.21 12.52
N TYR A 95 -2.85 12.86 12.08
CA TYR A 95 -3.93 13.84 11.86
C TYR A 95 -4.22 14.69 13.11
N ALA A 96 -4.14 14.07 14.29
CA ALA A 96 -4.28 14.76 15.56
C ALA A 96 -3.20 15.85 15.74
N GLU A 97 -1.95 15.63 15.35
CA GLU A 97 -0.89 16.63 15.52
C GLU A 97 -1.14 17.90 14.67
N TYR A 98 -1.91 17.78 13.59
CA TYR A 98 -2.31 18.92 12.75
C TYR A 98 -3.50 19.71 13.32
N THR A 99 -4.42 19.02 13.98
CA THR A 99 -5.66 19.62 14.49
C THR A 99 -5.51 20.14 15.92
N TRP A 100 -4.63 19.52 16.72
CA TRP A 100 -4.29 19.94 18.06
C TRP A 100 -2.96 20.72 18.07
N GLN A 101 -2.78 21.69 18.97
CA GLN A 101 -1.55 22.51 19.03
C GLN A 101 -0.31 21.76 19.57
N HIS A 102 -0.34 20.44 19.71
CA HIS A 102 0.78 19.65 20.21
C HIS A 102 1.24 18.69 19.11
N SER A 103 2.30 19.10 18.41
CA SER A 103 3.10 18.20 17.58
C SER A 103 4.19 17.56 18.45
N ASN A 104 4.37 16.25 18.29
CA ASN A 104 5.38 15.46 19.00
C ASN A 104 6.33 14.75 18.02
N ILE A 105 5.83 14.33 16.85
CA ILE A 105 6.56 13.48 15.91
C ILE A 105 6.65 14.13 14.54
N VAL A 106 5.59 14.81 14.09
CA VAL A 106 5.53 15.39 12.74
C VAL A 106 5.79 16.88 12.71
N ASP A 107 6.51 17.36 11.71
CA ASP A 107 6.69 18.79 11.43
C ASP A 107 5.45 19.33 10.73
N THR A 108 4.49 19.82 11.52
CA THR A 108 3.22 20.32 11.01
C THR A 108 3.32 21.71 10.40
N ASN A 109 4.31 22.51 10.83
CA ASN A 109 4.46 23.91 10.40
C ASN A 109 4.67 24.00 8.90
N PHE A 110 5.57 23.17 8.35
CA PHE A 110 5.87 23.18 6.91
C PHE A 110 4.61 23.00 6.07
N ILE A 111 3.74 22.06 6.46
CA ILE A 111 2.51 21.74 5.72
C ILE A 111 1.41 22.77 5.98
N LEU A 112 1.25 23.23 7.23
CA LEU A 112 0.23 24.24 7.57
C LEU A 112 0.52 25.59 6.89
N GLU A 113 1.78 25.98 6.75
CA GLU A 113 2.19 27.20 6.04
C GLU A 113 1.80 27.21 4.56
N MET A 114 1.59 26.03 3.95
CA MET A 114 1.09 25.90 2.57
C MET A 114 -0.38 26.36 2.45
N PHE A 115 -1.15 26.34 3.56
CA PHE A 115 -2.54 26.79 3.58
C PHE A 115 -2.66 28.26 3.99
N SER A 116 -1.93 28.68 5.01
CA SER A 116 -1.91 30.08 5.47
C SER A 116 -0.72 30.36 6.39
N ARG A 117 -0.29 31.62 6.46
CA ARG A 117 0.67 32.09 7.48
C ARG A 117 0.04 32.28 8.85
N ASN A 118 -1.29 32.40 8.91
CA ASN A 118 -2.01 32.44 10.18
C ASN A 118 -2.30 31.00 10.63
N ASN A 119 -1.77 30.62 11.80
CA ASN A 119 -1.87 29.27 12.34
C ASN A 119 -3.30 28.78 12.59
N GLU A 120 -4.24 29.67 12.91
CA GLU A 120 -5.64 29.30 13.12
C GLU A 120 -6.31 29.02 11.78
N THR A 121 -6.21 29.97 10.85
CA THR A 121 -6.73 29.82 9.48
C THR A 121 -6.11 28.63 8.75
N ALA A 122 -4.81 28.38 8.92
CA ALA A 122 -4.12 27.25 8.32
C ALA A 122 -4.72 25.91 8.77
N ARG A 123 -5.04 25.78 10.06
CA ARG A 123 -5.67 24.56 10.60
C ARG A 123 -7.09 24.38 10.11
N GLU A 124 -7.88 25.44 10.05
CA GLU A 124 -9.25 25.39 9.52
C GLU A 124 -9.25 24.92 8.07
N LEU A 125 -8.40 25.53 7.23
CA LEU A 125 -8.24 25.15 5.82
C LEU A 125 -7.71 23.73 5.66
N PHE A 126 -6.79 23.31 6.52
CA PHE A 126 -6.27 21.94 6.53
C PHE A 126 -7.39 20.93 6.88
N ILE A 127 -8.18 21.18 7.92
CA ILE A 127 -9.31 20.33 8.31
C ILE A 127 -10.33 20.25 7.18
N GLU A 128 -10.67 21.39 6.56
CA GLU A 128 -11.56 21.44 5.40
C GLU A 128 -11.01 20.60 4.23
N TYR A 129 -9.72 20.75 3.92
CA TYR A 129 -9.05 19.99 2.87
C TYR A 129 -9.07 18.47 3.13
N MET A 130 -8.86 18.08 4.40
CA MET A 130 -8.90 16.68 4.84
C MET A 130 -10.30 16.07 4.81
N GLY A 131 -11.34 16.88 4.92
CA GLY A 131 -12.74 16.44 4.80
C GLY A 131 -13.19 16.13 3.37
N ARG A 132 -12.43 16.55 2.35
CA ARG A 132 -12.75 16.29 0.94
C ARG A 132 -12.37 14.85 0.58
N MET A 133 -13.15 14.22 -0.30
CA MET A 133 -12.79 12.90 -0.83
C MET A 133 -11.43 12.97 -1.53
N SER A 134 -10.55 12.02 -1.22
CA SER A 134 -9.26 11.89 -1.90
C SER A 134 -9.41 11.11 -3.20
N ASP A 135 -8.95 11.68 -4.31
CA ASP A 135 -8.90 11.00 -5.61
C ASP A 135 -7.71 10.01 -5.72
N CYS A 136 -6.81 10.00 -4.73
CA CYS A 136 -5.53 9.28 -4.77
C CYS A 136 -5.60 7.77 -4.53
N GLU A 137 -6.78 7.19 -4.30
CA GLU A 137 -6.92 5.73 -4.19
C GLU A 137 -6.36 4.99 -5.43
N LYS A 138 -6.38 5.63 -6.60
CA LYS A 138 -5.89 5.02 -7.84
C LYS A 138 -4.37 5.07 -7.98
N GLU A 139 -3.70 6.06 -7.39
CA GLU A 139 -2.26 6.30 -7.58
C GLU A 139 -1.40 5.57 -6.55
N PHE A 140 -1.77 5.56 -5.26
CA PHE A 140 -0.97 4.90 -4.22
C PHE A 140 -1.25 3.41 -4.06
N ASN A 141 -2.08 2.83 -4.93
CA ASN A 141 -2.37 1.40 -4.96
C ASN A 141 -1.20 0.58 -5.55
N LEU A 142 -0.01 0.77 -4.99
CA LEU A 142 1.20 0.00 -5.30
C LEU A 142 1.03 -1.52 -5.08
N GLU A 143 -0.09 -1.99 -4.51
CA GLU A 143 -0.40 -3.42 -4.32
C GLU A 143 -1.89 -3.86 -4.40
N ARG A 144 -2.86 -3.04 -4.80
CA ARG A 144 -4.24 -3.53 -4.96
C ARG A 144 -4.69 -3.68 -6.41
N THR A 145 -3.89 -4.31 -7.27
CA THR A 145 -4.56 -5.28 -8.16
C THR A 145 -5.16 -6.31 -7.22
N LYS A 146 -6.49 -6.29 -7.02
CA LYS A 146 -7.22 -7.25 -6.19
C LYS A 146 -6.73 -8.64 -6.59
N ARG A 147 -5.87 -9.25 -5.77
CA ARG A 147 -5.37 -10.60 -6.06
C ARG A 147 -6.58 -11.50 -5.98
N LEU A 148 -6.97 -12.07 -7.11
CA LEU A 148 -8.07 -13.01 -7.17
C LEU A 148 -7.75 -14.14 -6.20
N THR A 149 -8.72 -14.53 -5.39
CA THR A 149 -8.64 -15.76 -4.60
C THR A 149 -8.46 -16.95 -5.53
N ASP A 150 -7.96 -18.07 -5.01
CA ASP A 150 -7.84 -19.29 -5.83
C ASP A 150 -9.21 -19.79 -6.33
N GLU A 151 -10.31 -19.45 -5.67
CA GLU A 151 -11.69 -19.76 -6.11
C GLU A 151 -12.11 -18.87 -7.29
N GLU A 152 -11.98 -17.55 -7.16
CA GLU A 152 -12.27 -16.61 -8.26
C GLU A 152 -11.38 -16.89 -9.48
N ALA A 153 -10.10 -17.18 -9.25
CA ALA A 153 -9.15 -17.57 -10.29
C ALA A 153 -9.58 -18.86 -11.02
N LYS A 154 -10.10 -19.86 -10.29
CA LYS A 154 -10.61 -21.10 -10.90
C LYS A 154 -11.83 -20.84 -11.76
N GLU A 155 -12.77 -20.01 -11.30
CA GLU A 155 -13.97 -19.67 -12.08
C GLU A 155 -13.61 -18.93 -13.37
N ILE A 156 -12.74 -17.93 -13.28
CA ILE A 156 -12.25 -17.17 -14.43
C ILE A 156 -11.56 -18.08 -15.45
N ILE A 157 -10.67 -18.96 -14.97
CA ILE A 157 -9.98 -19.92 -15.83
C ILE A 157 -10.98 -20.89 -16.48
N LYS A 158 -11.98 -21.39 -15.73
CA LYS A 158 -13.01 -22.29 -16.27
C LYS A 158 -13.87 -21.61 -17.34
N ASN A 159 -14.25 -20.35 -17.13
CA ASN A 159 -15.01 -19.56 -18.10
C ASN A 159 -14.18 -19.30 -19.38
N ALA A 160 -12.87 -19.05 -19.25
CA ALA A 160 -11.99 -18.80 -20.37
C ALA A 160 -11.70 -20.05 -21.23
N ILE A 161 -11.70 -21.25 -20.64
CA ILE A 161 -11.43 -22.51 -21.35
C ILE A 161 -12.73 -23.16 -21.89
N GLY A 162 -13.91 -22.65 -21.50
CA GLY A 162 -15.20 -23.05 -22.11
C GLY A 162 -15.64 -24.48 -21.77
N ASN A 163 -16.00 -24.73 -20.50
CA ASN A 163 -16.49 -26.02 -19.98
C ASN A 163 -15.53 -27.22 -20.07
N LEU A 164 -14.30 -27.03 -20.53
CA LEU A 164 -13.25 -28.03 -20.44
C LEU A 164 -12.73 -28.13 -18.99
N ALA A 165 -12.29 -29.32 -18.58
CA ALA A 165 -11.63 -29.48 -17.30
C ALA A 165 -10.29 -28.73 -17.31
N THR A 166 -9.93 -28.05 -16.22
CA THR A 166 -8.71 -27.21 -16.15
C THR A 166 -7.42 -28.00 -16.42
N THR A 167 -7.44 -29.32 -16.24
CA THR A 167 -6.35 -30.26 -16.51
C THR A 167 -6.19 -30.62 -17.99
N GLN A 168 -7.21 -30.41 -18.83
CA GLN A 168 -7.15 -30.72 -20.27
C GLN A 168 -6.24 -29.77 -21.05
N LEU A 169 -5.84 -28.65 -20.46
CA LEU A 169 -4.80 -27.76 -21.02
C LEU A 169 -3.46 -28.46 -21.22
N GLN A 170 -3.19 -29.53 -20.48
CA GLN A 170 -1.96 -30.32 -20.60
C GLN A 170 -1.88 -31.10 -21.92
N SER A 171 -3.03 -31.52 -22.45
CA SER A 171 -3.14 -32.32 -23.68
C SER A 171 -3.45 -31.48 -24.93
N MET A 172 -3.58 -30.16 -24.79
CA MET A 172 -3.81 -29.26 -25.93
C MET A 172 -2.56 -29.09 -26.80
N ALA A 173 -2.78 -28.91 -28.10
CA ALA A 173 -1.72 -28.53 -29.03
C ALA A 173 -1.06 -27.22 -28.57
N LYS A 174 0.28 -27.17 -28.64
CA LYS A 174 1.12 -26.10 -28.10
C LYS A 174 0.62 -24.70 -28.50
N ASP A 175 0.33 -24.48 -29.78
CA ASP A 175 -0.07 -23.16 -30.29
C ASP A 175 -1.40 -22.68 -29.71
N LYS A 176 -2.36 -23.59 -29.55
CA LYS A 176 -3.67 -23.29 -28.95
C LYS A 176 -3.56 -23.05 -27.44
N ARG A 177 -2.72 -23.82 -26.75
CA ARG A 177 -2.45 -23.65 -25.33
C ARG A 177 -1.78 -22.29 -25.07
N ASP A 178 -0.77 -21.95 -25.84
CA ASP A 178 0.02 -20.74 -25.62
C ASP A 178 -0.80 -19.46 -25.93
N ASP A 179 -1.71 -19.50 -26.90
CA ASP A 179 -2.69 -18.41 -27.14
C ASP A 179 -3.65 -18.21 -25.94
N LEU A 180 -4.14 -19.30 -25.36
CA LEU A 180 -5.03 -19.24 -24.19
C LEU A 180 -4.28 -18.76 -22.94
N LEU A 181 -3.03 -19.20 -22.75
CA LEU A 181 -2.18 -18.74 -21.64
C LEU A 181 -1.88 -17.23 -21.75
N ARG A 182 -1.65 -16.70 -22.96
CA ARG A 182 -1.51 -15.25 -23.18
C ARG A 182 -2.77 -14.48 -22.78
N LYS A 183 -3.95 -14.99 -23.14
CA LYS A 183 -5.24 -14.41 -22.72
C LYS A 183 -5.42 -14.43 -21.21
N LEU A 184 -5.12 -15.55 -20.55
CA LEU A 184 -5.20 -15.67 -19.10
C LEU A 184 -4.21 -14.73 -18.38
N LYS A 185 -2.98 -14.57 -18.90
CA LYS A 185 -1.97 -13.66 -18.35
C LYS A 185 -2.36 -12.18 -18.46
N ALA A 186 -3.23 -11.83 -19.40
CA ALA A 186 -3.74 -10.48 -19.56
C ALA A 186 -4.88 -10.13 -18.58
N ILE A 187 -5.41 -11.12 -17.84
CA ILE A 187 -6.47 -10.89 -16.86
C ILE A 187 -5.87 -10.26 -15.60
N GLU A 188 -6.36 -9.07 -15.27
CA GLU A 188 -5.95 -8.34 -14.08
C GLU A 188 -6.21 -9.15 -12.80
N GLY A 189 -5.22 -9.19 -11.90
CA GLY A 189 -5.32 -9.93 -10.63
C GLY A 189 -5.00 -11.42 -10.70
N LEU A 190 -4.77 -12.00 -11.89
CA LEU A 190 -4.43 -13.43 -12.06
C LEU A 190 -2.92 -13.64 -12.21
N SER A 191 -2.29 -14.29 -11.22
CA SER A 191 -0.84 -14.53 -11.27
C SER A 191 -0.46 -15.75 -12.12
N ILE A 192 0.73 -15.70 -12.75
CA ILE A 192 1.33 -16.84 -13.47
C ILE A 192 1.37 -18.11 -12.60
N ARG A 193 1.64 -17.96 -11.30
CA ARG A 193 1.67 -19.08 -10.35
C ARG A 193 0.28 -19.67 -10.10
N GLN A 194 -0.77 -18.85 -10.04
CA GLN A 194 -2.14 -19.32 -9.92
C GLN A 194 -2.56 -20.11 -11.16
N ILE A 195 -2.25 -19.59 -12.35
CA ILE A 195 -2.52 -20.28 -13.61
C ILE A 195 -1.82 -21.65 -13.62
N ALA A 196 -0.52 -21.70 -13.33
CA ALA A 196 0.24 -22.96 -13.30
C ALA A 196 -0.35 -23.99 -12.32
N ARG A 197 -0.70 -23.56 -11.10
CA ARG A 197 -1.25 -24.42 -10.06
C ARG A 197 -2.66 -24.93 -10.39
N ILE A 198 -3.53 -24.08 -10.95
CA ILE A 198 -4.93 -24.43 -11.27
C ILE A 198 -5.02 -25.32 -12.51
N THR A 199 -4.16 -25.07 -13.50
CA THR A 199 -4.11 -25.84 -14.77
C THR A 199 -3.22 -27.08 -14.69
N GLY A 200 -2.39 -27.18 -13.64
CA GLY A 200 -1.39 -28.23 -13.48
C GLY A 200 -0.21 -28.15 -14.46
N LEU A 201 -0.06 -27.04 -15.19
CA LEU A 201 1.05 -26.81 -16.09
C LEU A 201 2.32 -26.42 -15.33
N ASN A 202 3.48 -26.78 -15.86
CA ASN A 202 4.76 -26.31 -15.32
C ASN A 202 4.82 -24.78 -15.40
N PHE A 203 5.22 -24.13 -14.31
CA PHE A 203 5.39 -22.67 -14.23
C PHE A 203 6.16 -22.10 -15.42
N ASN A 204 7.24 -22.76 -15.85
CA ASN A 204 8.08 -22.30 -16.95
C ASN A 204 7.36 -22.34 -18.30
N VAL A 205 6.40 -23.26 -18.48
CA VAL A 205 5.56 -23.33 -19.68
C VAL A 205 4.59 -22.15 -19.71
N VAL A 206 3.95 -21.86 -18.58
CA VAL A 206 3.03 -20.70 -18.44
C VAL A 206 3.77 -19.38 -18.59
N ALA A 207 4.98 -19.27 -18.04
CA ALA A 207 5.78 -18.05 -18.12
C ALA A 207 6.22 -17.74 -19.57
N LYS A 208 6.59 -18.76 -20.34
CA LYS A 208 7.13 -18.65 -21.71
C LYS A 208 6.08 -18.54 -22.82
N ALA A 209 4.83 -18.91 -22.54
CA ALA A 209 3.70 -18.74 -23.45
C ALA A 209 3.31 -17.28 -23.62
#